data_AF-A0A661P3G7-F1
#
_entry.id   AF-A0A661P3G7-F1
#
_cell.length_a   1.000
_cell.length_b   1.000
_cell.length_c   1.000
_cell.angle_alpha   90.00
_cell.angle_beta   90.00
_cell.angle_gamma   90.00
#
_symmetry.space_group_name_H-M   'P 1'
#
loop_
_entity.id
_entity.type
_entity.pdbx_description
1 polymer ?
#
loop_
_entity_poly.entity_id
_entity_poly.type
_entity_poly.pdbx_seq_one_letter_code
_entity_poly.pdbx_strand_id
1 'polypeptide(L)'
;KLANEQEILLTAADIAIQIFAIESAVLRAEKACRSASESKKKLLEATVKVFAFNATEIAGTAAKKGAYYIEEGDTLLMILSGVRRFAKYDATGLLQAKRLLAQTACAEERYLF
;
A
#
# COMPACT_ATOMS: atom_id res chain seq x y z
N LYS A 1 3.52 30.21 -2.36
CA LYS A 1 4.68 29.69 -3.14
C LYS A 1 4.54 28.18 -3.35
N LEU A 2 4.48 27.34 -2.31
CA LEU A 2 4.24 25.89 -2.44
C LEU A 2 2.96 25.53 -3.23
N ALA A 3 1.89 26.32 -3.12
CA ALA A 3 0.64 26.11 -3.86
C ALA A 3 0.80 26.07 -5.40
N ASN A 4 1.89 26.63 -5.94
CA ASN A 4 2.18 26.62 -7.37
C ASN A 4 3.05 25.42 -7.80
N GLU A 5 3.65 24.69 -6.85
CA GLU A 5 4.48 23.51 -7.09
C GLU A 5 3.60 22.26 -7.19
N GLN A 6 2.77 22.18 -8.23
CA GLN A 6 1.71 21.17 -8.32
C GLN A 6 2.28 19.74 -8.36
N GLU A 7 3.42 19.52 -9.00
CA GLU A 7 4.08 18.22 -9.08
C GLU A 7 4.54 17.74 -7.70
N ILE A 8 5.06 18.64 -6.86
CA ILE A 8 5.44 18.33 -5.47
C ILE A 8 4.18 18.00 -4.66
N LEU A 9 3.14 18.82 -4.77
CA LEU A 9 1.87 18.60 -4.10
C LEU A 9 1.21 17.27 -4.49
N LEU A 10 1.28 16.89 -5.76
CA LEU A 10 0.74 15.62 -6.26
C LEU A 10 1.48 14.43 -5.66
N THR A 11 2.80 14.48 -5.52
CA THR A 11 3.55 13.40 -4.86
C THR A 11 3.16 13.25 -3.39
N ALA A 12 2.95 14.35 -2.67
CA ALA A 12 2.46 14.31 -1.30
C ALA A 12 1.01 13.78 -1.21
N ALA A 13 0.15 14.19 -2.14
CA ALA A 13 -1.22 13.72 -2.22
C ALA A 13 -1.30 12.21 -2.50
N ASP A 14 -0.48 11.69 -3.44
CA ASP A 14 -0.40 10.26 -3.73
C ASP A 14 -0.05 9.45 -2.48
N ILE A 15 0.93 9.90 -1.68
CA ILE A 15 1.30 9.25 -0.42
C ILE A 15 0.12 9.26 0.56
N ALA A 16 -0.54 10.42 0.74
CA ALA A 16 -1.68 10.56 1.66
C ALA A 16 -2.85 9.66 1.26
N ILE A 17 -3.15 9.56 -0.03
CA ILE A 17 -4.19 8.68 -0.59
C ILE A 17 -3.87 7.21 -0.26
N GLN A 18 -2.63 6.77 -0.48
CA GLN A 18 -2.26 5.38 -0.18
C GLN A 18 -2.32 5.08 1.32
N ILE A 19 -1.88 6.01 2.17
CA ILE A 19 -1.98 5.85 3.64
C ILE A 19 -3.44 5.68 4.05
N PHE A 20 -4.32 6.58 3.61
CA PHE A 20 -5.75 6.52 3.92
C PHE A 20 -6.39 5.22 3.44
N ALA A 21 -6.03 4.78 2.23
CA ALA A 21 -6.58 3.57 1.65
C ALA A 21 -6.12 2.31 2.42
N ILE A 22 -4.83 2.25 2.82
CA ILE A 22 -4.29 1.15 3.64
C ILE A 22 -5.00 1.11 4.99
N GLU A 23 -5.08 2.24 5.70
CA GLU A 23 -5.72 2.31 7.01
C GLU A 23 -7.19 1.89 6.92
N SER A 24 -7.92 2.38 5.93
CA SER A 24 -9.31 2.01 5.68
C SER A 24 -9.49 0.52 5.43
N ALA A 25 -8.61 -0.09 4.61
CA ALA A 25 -8.65 -1.52 4.32
C ALA A 25 -8.34 -2.37 5.56
N VAL A 26 -7.32 -1.99 6.34
CA VAL A 26 -6.92 -2.68 7.57
C VAL A 26 -8.04 -2.63 8.61
N LEU A 27 -8.57 -1.44 8.91
CA LEU A 27 -9.62 -1.28 9.92
C LEU A 27 -10.92 -2.00 9.52
N ARG A 28 -11.28 -1.96 8.23
CA ARG A 28 -12.44 -2.70 7.72
C ARG A 28 -12.24 -4.22 7.84
N ALA A 29 -11.06 -4.72 7.47
CA ALA A 29 -10.75 -6.14 7.56
C ALA A 29 -10.71 -6.61 9.01
N GLU A 30 -10.10 -5.83 9.92
CA GLU A 30 -10.07 -6.14 11.35
C GLU A 30 -11.49 -6.26 11.91
N LYS A 31 -12.36 -5.28 11.62
CA LYS A 31 -13.76 -5.30 12.03
C LYS A 31 -14.49 -6.53 11.48
N ALA A 32 -14.30 -6.86 10.21
CA ALA A 32 -14.94 -8.01 9.58
C ALA A 32 -14.43 -9.35 10.16
N CYS A 33 -13.13 -9.46 10.43
CA CYS A 33 -12.49 -10.66 10.97
C CYS A 33 -13.10 -11.10 12.32
N ARG A 34 -13.58 -10.17 13.15
CA ARG A 34 -14.15 -10.46 14.48
C ARG A 34 -15.35 -11.42 14.45
N SER A 35 -16.10 -11.45 13.35
CA SER A 35 -17.30 -12.28 13.19
C SER A 35 -17.23 -13.24 12.00
N ALA A 36 -16.11 -13.25 11.27
CA ALA A 36 -15.93 -14.05 10.07
C ALA A 36 -15.62 -15.52 10.37
N SER A 37 -16.02 -16.41 9.45
CA SER A 37 -15.54 -17.79 9.43
C SER A 37 -14.03 -17.84 9.19
N GLU A 38 -13.39 -18.96 9.54
CA GLU A 38 -11.94 -19.13 9.37
C GLU A 38 -11.50 -19.02 7.90
N SER A 39 -12.31 -19.53 6.97
CA SER A 39 -12.06 -19.37 5.53
C SER A 39 -12.12 -17.90 5.10
N LYS A 40 -13.09 -17.14 5.61
CA LYS A 40 -13.24 -15.72 5.29
C LYS A 40 -12.15 -14.86 5.93
N LYS A 41 -11.68 -15.20 7.14
CA LYS A 41 -10.52 -14.54 7.76
C LYS A 41 -9.27 -14.66 6.90
N LYS A 42 -8.96 -15.86 6.39
CA LYS A 42 -7.83 -16.08 5.48
C LYS A 42 -7.92 -15.21 4.22
N LEU A 43 -9.12 -15.02 3.67
CA LEU A 43 -9.34 -14.13 2.51
C LEU A 43 -9.14 -12.66 2.88
N LEU A 44 -9.63 -12.21 4.04
CA LEU A 44 -9.44 -10.84 4.53
C LEU A 44 -7.96 -10.54 4.76
N GLU A 45 -7.23 -11.44 5.42
CA GLU A 45 -5.79 -11.32 5.65
C GLU A 45 -5.01 -11.28 4.33
N ALA A 46 -5.31 -12.19 3.40
CA ALA A 46 -4.69 -12.19 2.08
C ALA A 46 -4.96 -10.88 1.33
N THR A 47 -6.19 -10.35 1.44
CA THR A 47 -6.59 -9.09 0.80
C THR A 47 -5.81 -7.91 1.36
N VAL A 48 -5.76 -7.76 2.69
CA VAL A 48 -4.98 -6.70 3.34
C VAL A 48 -3.52 -6.81 2.95
N LYS A 49 -2.96 -8.02 2.93
CA LYS A 49 -1.54 -8.23 2.58
C LYS A 49 -1.22 -7.80 1.15
N VAL A 50 -2.02 -8.23 0.18
CA VAL A 50 -1.82 -7.88 -1.23
C VAL A 50 -2.08 -6.40 -1.47
N PHE A 51 -3.11 -5.83 -0.83
CA PHE A 51 -3.45 -4.43 -0.96
C PHE A 51 -2.38 -3.52 -0.36
N ALA A 52 -1.97 -3.78 0.89
CA ALA A 52 -0.94 -3.02 1.58
C ALA A 52 0.39 -3.06 0.83
N PHE A 53 0.77 -4.21 0.26
CA PHE A 53 1.94 -4.30 -0.61
C PHE A 53 1.85 -3.32 -1.80
N ASN A 54 0.79 -3.40 -2.60
CA ASN A 54 0.66 -2.56 -3.79
C ASN A 54 0.62 -1.07 -3.43
N ALA A 55 -0.14 -0.71 -2.40
CA ALA A 55 -0.26 0.67 -1.95
C ALA A 55 1.07 1.22 -1.38
N THR A 56 1.84 0.39 -0.67
CA THR A 56 3.18 0.76 -0.17
C THR A 56 4.17 0.99 -1.31
N GLU A 57 4.15 0.16 -2.37
CA GLU A 57 5.00 0.37 -3.54
C GLU A 57 4.67 1.68 -4.28
N ILE A 58 3.37 2.02 -4.38
CA ILE A 58 2.92 3.29 -4.95
C ILE A 58 3.38 4.46 -4.09
N ALA A 59 3.13 4.41 -2.78
CA ALA A 59 3.53 5.46 -1.83
C ALA A 59 5.06 5.66 -1.82
N GLY A 60 5.84 4.58 -1.78
CA GLY A 60 7.29 4.64 -1.82
C GLY A 60 7.82 5.22 -3.13
N THR A 61 7.15 4.95 -4.25
CA THR A 61 7.49 5.57 -5.54
C THR A 61 7.17 7.06 -5.58
N ALA A 62 6.00 7.47 -5.07
CA ALA A 62 5.64 8.88 -4.94
C ALA A 62 6.61 9.63 -4.01
N ALA A 63 7.01 9.04 -2.89
CA ALA A 63 7.98 9.62 -1.97
C ALA A 63 9.37 9.80 -2.59
N LYS A 64 9.87 8.81 -3.34
CA LYS A 64 11.13 8.96 -4.11
C LYS A 64 11.02 10.10 -5.13
N LYS A 65 9.91 10.16 -5.87
CA LYS A 65 9.65 11.21 -6.86
C LYS A 65 9.63 12.60 -6.22
N GLY A 66 8.94 12.74 -5.09
CA GLY A 66 8.93 13.97 -4.30
C GLY A 66 10.33 14.37 -3.86
N ALA A 67 11.14 13.43 -3.35
CA ALA A 67 12.52 13.68 -2.95
C ALA A 67 13.38 14.24 -4.11
N TYR A 68 13.24 13.68 -5.32
CA TYR A 68 13.95 14.16 -6.51
C TYR A 68 13.55 15.58 -6.95
N TYR A 69 12.38 16.06 -6.55
CA TYR A 69 11.92 17.41 -6.88
C TYR A 69 12.38 18.48 -5.89
N ILE A 70 12.75 18.08 -4.67
CA ILE A 70 13.00 19.03 -3.58
C ILE A 70 14.48 19.18 -3.22
N GLU A 71 15.30 18.16 -3.46
CA GLU A 71 16.68 18.11 -2.97
C GLU A 71 17.61 17.41 -3.95
N GLU A 72 18.90 17.74 -3.86
CA GLU A 72 19.99 17.15 -4.65
C GLU A 72 21.17 16.75 -3.76
N GLY A 73 22.17 16.07 -4.33
CA GLY A 73 23.41 15.71 -3.65
C GLY A 73 23.23 14.81 -2.42
N ASP A 74 24.03 15.06 -1.38
CA ASP A 74 24.07 14.21 -0.17
C ASP A 74 22.75 14.24 0.61
N THR A 75 22.04 15.37 0.63
CA THR A 75 20.73 15.50 1.27
C THR A 75 19.69 14.60 0.60
N LEU A 76 19.67 14.57 -0.74
CA LEU A 76 18.80 13.66 -1.48
C LEU A 76 19.10 12.20 -1.14
N LEU A 77 20.37 11.80 -1.09
CA LEU A 77 20.75 10.42 -0.75
C LEU A 77 20.29 10.03 0.66
N MET A 78 20.36 10.96 1.61
CA MET A 78 19.84 10.76 2.97
C MET A 78 18.32 10.56 2.96
N ILE A 79 17.57 11.39 2.23
CA ILE A 79 16.10 11.28 2.13
C ILE A 79 15.72 9.95 1.48
N LEU A 80 16.35 9.56 0.37
CA LEU A 80 16.07 8.30 -0.32
C LEU A 80 16.35 7.06 0.55
N SER A 81 17.36 7.13 1.43
CA SER A 81 17.62 6.09 2.44
C SER A 81 16.45 5.99 3.43
N GLY A 82 15.92 7.13 3.89
CA GLY A 82 14.71 7.20 4.71
C GLY A 82 13.50 6.59 4.01
N VAL A 83 13.24 6.97 2.75
CA VAL A 83 12.12 6.43 1.96
C VAL A 83 12.23 4.91 1.83
N ARG A 84 13.42 4.38 1.53
CA ARG A 84 13.65 2.92 1.45
C ARG A 84 13.33 2.22 2.77
N ARG A 85 13.70 2.82 3.91
CA ARG A 85 13.44 2.26 5.24
C ARG A 85 11.94 2.24 5.57
N PHE A 86 11.23 3.34 5.29
CA PHE A 86 9.82 3.48 5.66
C PHE A 86 8.86 2.80 4.69
N ALA A 87 9.23 2.63 3.42
CA ALA A 87 8.45 1.86 2.44
C ALA A 87 8.74 0.35 2.47
N LYS A 88 9.52 -0.13 3.45
CA LYS A 88 9.80 -1.56 3.59
C LYS A 88 8.55 -2.30 4.07
N TYR A 89 8.22 -3.40 3.39
CA TYR A 89 7.15 -4.30 3.78
C TYR A 89 7.65 -5.75 3.87
N ASP A 90 6.95 -6.60 4.63
CA ASP A 90 7.23 -8.05 4.66
C ASP A 90 6.50 -8.77 3.52
N ALA A 91 7.27 -9.25 2.54
CA ALA A 91 6.76 -9.96 1.37
C ALA A 91 6.46 -11.46 1.61
N THR A 92 6.71 -11.97 2.81
CA THR A 92 6.56 -13.39 3.12
C THR A 92 5.16 -13.89 2.78
N GLY A 93 5.03 -14.86 1.88
CA GLY A 93 3.73 -15.42 1.51
C GLY A 93 2.86 -14.55 0.59
N LEU A 94 3.37 -13.44 0.04
CA LEU A 94 2.60 -12.52 -0.80
C LEU A 94 2.06 -13.19 -2.08
N LEU A 95 2.86 -14.02 -2.75
CA LEU A 95 2.43 -14.73 -3.96
C LEU A 95 1.30 -15.72 -3.65
N GLN A 96 1.39 -16.42 -2.52
CA GLN A 96 0.37 -17.36 -2.06
C GLN A 96 -0.93 -16.64 -1.73
N ALA A 97 -0.86 -15.50 -1.04
CA ALA A 97 -2.01 -14.64 -0.79
C ALA A 97 -2.68 -14.19 -2.10
N LYS A 98 -1.90 -13.73 -3.08
CA LYS A 98 -2.42 -13.31 -4.39
C LYS A 98 -3.09 -14.47 -5.15
N ARG A 99 -2.49 -15.66 -5.13
CA ARG A 99 -3.06 -16.87 -5.76
C ARG A 99 -4.35 -17.32 -5.08
N LEU A 100 -4.42 -17.28 -3.75
CA LEU A 100 -5.62 -17.61 -2.99
C LEU A 100 -6.80 -16.70 -3.40
N LEU A 101 -6.57 -15.39 -3.46
CA LEU A 101 -7.60 -14.44 -3.90
C LEU A 101 -8.05 -14.73 -5.34
N ALA A 102 -7.10 -14.93 -6.26
CA ALA A 102 -7.42 -15.21 -7.65
C ALA A 102 -8.23 -16.51 -7.82
N GLN A 103 -7.80 -17.60 -7.18
CA GLN A 103 -8.50 -18.88 -7.23
C GLN A 103 -9.93 -18.78 -6.70
N THR A 104 -10.11 -18.09 -5.57
CA THR A 104 -11.43 -17.91 -4.96
C THR A 104 -12.32 -17.05 -5.86
N ALA A 105 -11.79 -15.97 -6.43
CA ALA A 105 -12.56 -15.08 -7.31
C ALA A 105 -12.99 -15.79 -8.60
N CYS A 106 -12.11 -16.62 -9.18
CA CYS A 106 -12.44 -17.43 -10.35
C CYS A 106 -13.48 -18.52 -10.02
N ALA A 107 -13.40 -19.14 -8.84
CA ALA A 107 -14.36 -20.17 -8.44
C ALA A 107 -15.77 -19.62 -8.16
N GLU A 108 -15.86 -18.39 -7.64
CA GLU A 108 -17.14 -17.73 -7.35
C GLU A 108 -17.65 -16.82 -8.47
N GLU A 109 -16.82 -16.58 -9.51
CA GLU A 109 -17.10 -15.69 -10.65
C GLU A 109 -17.59 -14.28 -10.27
N ARG A 110 -17.11 -13.76 -9.13
CA ARG A 110 -17.54 -12.47 -8.59
C ARG A 110 -16.47 -11.80 -7.74
N TYR A 111 -16.73 -10.54 -7.40
CA TYR A 111 -15.95 -9.85 -6.38
C TYR A 111 -16.14 -10.51 -5.00
N LEU A 112 -15.04 -10.74 -4.29
CA LEU A 112 -14.98 -11.60 -3.11
C LEU A 112 -15.64 -11.03 -1.84
N PHE A 113 -15.98 -9.73 -1.81
CA PHE A 113 -16.42 -9.03 -0.60
C PHE A 113 -17.73 -8.28 -0.77
#